data_AF-A0A150R440-F1
#
_entry.id   AF-A0A150R440-F1
#
_cell.length_a   1.000
_cell.length_b   1.000
_cell.length_c   1.000
_cell.angle_alpha   90.00
_cell.angle_beta   90.00
_cell.angle_gamma   90.00
#
_symmetry.space_group_name_H-M   'P 1'
#
loop_
_entity.id
_entity.type
_entity.pdbx_description
1 polymer ?
#
loop_
_entity_poly.entity_id
_entity_poly.type
_entity_poly.pdbx_seq_one_letter_code
_entity_poly.pdbx_strand_id
1 'polypeptide(L)'
;VSGLLAGALWVGLAGALRAYRGVSETISSLLLNYVGIAILNHLVEGALRDPASLNKPSTAPIGAENALGNLPGVEVHWGLGYGVLACALCYVLMHRTTFGFAAAMSGGNVRAALLAGLPVRRLLVITCMLAGACAGLAGMVEVAAVHGRANASLVSGYGYTGILVAFIARHNPLAIMPVALLLGGIGASGGLVQRAAQLPDATVSVLQGILFLAILASEALYGRIRLTRAPRVPQAEPASAVA
;
A
#
# COMPACT_ATOMS: atom_id res chain seq x y z
N VAL A 1 -17.97 7.14 -0.17
CA VAL A 1 -18.00 6.98 1.31
C VAL A 1 -18.22 5.53 1.73
N SER A 2 -19.21 4.82 1.17
CA SER A 2 -19.44 3.39 1.41
C SER A 2 -18.18 2.53 1.26
N GLY A 3 -17.38 2.76 0.21
CA GLY A 3 -16.11 2.06 0.01
C GLY A 3 -15.08 2.26 1.13
N LEU A 4 -15.00 3.48 1.70
CA LEU A 4 -14.11 3.73 2.85
C LEU A 4 -14.56 2.97 4.09
N LEU A 5 -15.85 2.99 4.40
CA LEU A 5 -16.39 2.31 5.57
C LEU A 5 -16.27 0.78 5.45
N ALA A 6 -16.59 0.23 4.28
CA ALA A 6 -16.45 -1.20 4.02
C ALA A 6 -14.99 -1.65 4.13
N GLY A 7 -14.06 -0.91 3.52
CA GLY A 7 -12.62 -1.19 3.61
C GLY A 7 -12.09 -1.08 5.05
N ALA A 8 -12.50 -0.03 5.78
CA ALA A 8 -12.13 0.17 7.18
C ALA A 8 -12.62 -0.97 8.07
N LEU A 9 -13.88 -1.39 7.90
CA LEU A 9 -14.47 -2.49 8.67
C LEU A 9 -13.76 -3.82 8.35
N TRP A 10 -13.48 -4.08 7.08
CA TRP A 10 -12.88 -5.35 6.63
C TRP A 10 -11.44 -5.52 7.13
N VAL A 11 -10.59 -4.51 6.96
CA VAL A 11 -9.21 -4.56 7.44
C VAL A 11 -9.16 -4.38 8.96
N GLY A 12 -10.09 -3.59 9.52
CA GLY A 12 -10.30 -3.48 10.97
C GLY A 12 -10.62 -4.83 11.63
N LEU A 13 -11.37 -5.70 10.96
CA LEU A 13 -11.65 -7.06 11.42
C LEU A 13 -10.36 -7.90 11.52
N ALA A 14 -9.48 -7.83 10.51
CA ALA A 14 -8.17 -8.49 10.55
C ALA A 14 -7.33 -7.99 11.74
N GLY A 15 -7.29 -6.67 11.95
CA GLY A 15 -6.60 -6.06 13.08
C GLY A 15 -7.20 -6.45 14.43
N ALA A 16 -8.53 -6.54 14.52
CA ALA A 16 -9.23 -6.97 15.74
C ALA A 16 -8.93 -8.44 16.07
N LEU A 17 -8.90 -9.33 15.08
CA LEU A 17 -8.51 -10.73 15.30
C LEU A 17 -7.12 -10.84 15.92
N ARG A 18 -6.16 -10.02 15.48
CA ARG A 18 -4.85 -9.95 16.14
C ARG A 18 -4.94 -9.36 17.55
N ALA A 19 -5.59 -8.22 17.72
CA ALA A 19 -5.63 -7.50 18.99
C ALA A 19 -6.34 -8.26 20.12
N TYR A 20 -7.36 -9.05 19.80
CA TYR A 20 -8.19 -9.76 20.78
C TYR A 20 -7.91 -11.26 20.85
N ARG A 21 -7.65 -11.92 19.71
CA ARG A 21 -7.45 -13.38 19.67
C ARG A 21 -5.98 -13.80 19.53
N GLY A 22 -5.05 -12.85 19.40
CA GLY A 22 -3.62 -13.15 19.31
C GLY A 22 -3.22 -13.91 18.03
N VAL A 23 -4.08 -13.91 17.01
CA VAL A 23 -3.80 -14.57 15.72
C VAL A 23 -2.70 -13.79 14.98
N SER A 24 -1.84 -14.52 14.26
CA SER A 24 -0.84 -13.93 13.38
C SER A 24 -1.49 -13.01 12.34
N GLU A 25 -1.02 -11.76 12.24
CA GLU A 25 -1.57 -10.78 11.30
C GLU A 25 -1.45 -11.25 9.85
N THR A 26 -0.33 -11.88 9.51
CA THR A 26 -0.07 -12.38 8.16
C THR A 26 -1.08 -13.46 7.78
N ILE A 27 -1.36 -14.40 8.69
CA ILE A 27 -2.33 -15.48 8.42
C ILE A 27 -3.74 -14.91 8.34
N SER A 28 -4.13 -14.05 9.30
CA SER A 28 -5.48 -13.48 9.33
C SER A 28 -5.77 -12.63 8.09
N SER A 29 -4.82 -11.78 7.68
CA SER A 29 -4.97 -10.91 6.50
C SER A 29 -5.01 -11.70 5.20
N LEU A 30 -4.17 -12.73 5.07
CA LEU A 30 -4.13 -13.61 3.90
C LEU A 30 -5.43 -14.41 3.75
N LEU A 31 -5.95 -15.00 4.85
CA LEU A 31 -7.22 -15.71 4.81
C LEU A 31 -8.41 -14.77 4.52
N LEU A 32 -8.43 -13.58 5.13
CA LEU A 32 -9.46 -12.56 4.85
C LEU A 32 -9.40 -12.03 3.42
N ASN A 33 -8.22 -12.01 2.81
CA ASN A 33 -8.06 -11.68 1.39
C ASN A 33 -8.79 -12.72 0.52
N TYR A 34 -8.52 -14.01 0.73
CA TYR A 34 -9.21 -15.07 -0.03
C TYR A 34 -10.72 -15.05 0.16
N VAL A 35 -11.20 -14.85 1.39
CA VAL A 35 -12.63 -14.70 1.67
C VAL A 35 -13.20 -13.50 0.92
N GLY A 36 -12.48 -12.37 0.89
CA GLY A 36 -12.89 -11.18 0.14
C GLY A 36 -13.01 -11.44 -1.37
N ILE A 37 -12.03 -12.15 -1.95
CA ILE A 37 -12.08 -12.55 -3.38
C ILE A 37 -13.26 -13.48 -3.65
N ALA A 38 -13.50 -14.47 -2.78
CA ALA A 38 -14.63 -15.39 -2.92
C ALA A 38 -15.98 -14.66 -2.84
N ILE A 39 -16.13 -13.71 -1.91
CA ILE A 39 -17.34 -12.88 -1.79
C ILE A 39 -17.53 -12.01 -3.04
N LEU A 40 -16.45 -11.38 -3.53
CA LEU A 40 -16.50 -10.60 -4.77
C LEU A 40 -16.99 -11.45 -5.94
N ASN A 41 -16.38 -12.63 -6.15
CA ASN A 41 -16.78 -13.54 -7.22
C ASN A 41 -18.23 -13.99 -7.07
N HIS A 42 -18.66 -14.35 -5.85
CA HIS A 42 -20.05 -14.74 -5.59
C HIS A 42 -21.05 -13.61 -5.89
N LEU A 43 -20.72 -12.36 -5.54
CA LEU A 43 -21.56 -11.20 -5.81
C LEU A 43 -21.60 -10.86 -7.31
N VAL A 44 -20.47 -10.96 -8.00
CA VAL A 44 -20.33 -10.66 -9.43
C VAL A 44 -20.98 -11.74 -10.32
N GLU A 45 -20.88 -13.01 -9.92
CA GLU A 45 -21.47 -14.15 -10.65
C GLU A 45 -22.94 -14.40 -10.30
N GLY A 46 -23.36 -14.00 -9.10
CA GLY A 46 -24.72 -14.15 -8.58
C GLY A 46 -25.55 -12.86 -8.65
N ALA A 47 -25.76 -12.21 -7.50
CA ALA A 47 -26.80 -11.19 -7.29
C ALA A 47 -26.62 -9.88 -8.08
N LEU A 48 -25.39 -9.49 -8.44
CA LEU A 48 -25.12 -8.26 -9.19
C LEU A 48 -24.84 -8.52 -10.68
N ARG A 49 -25.04 -9.76 -11.16
CA ARG A 49 -24.77 -10.13 -12.55
C ARG A 49 -25.71 -9.39 -13.50
N ASP A 50 -25.13 -8.66 -14.43
CA ASP A 50 -25.88 -7.99 -15.49
C ASP A 50 -26.32 -9.03 -16.55
N PRO A 51 -27.63 -9.19 -16.86
CA PRO A 51 -28.11 -10.21 -17.79
C PRO A 51 -27.61 -10.03 -19.23
N ALA A 52 -27.03 -8.88 -19.58
CA ALA A 52 -26.53 -8.55 -20.91
C ALA A 52 -25.07 -8.98 -21.18
N SER A 53 -24.28 -9.39 -20.18
CA SER A 53 -22.87 -9.78 -20.37
C SER A 53 -22.71 -11.30 -20.40
N LEU A 54 -22.74 -11.88 -21.62
CA LEU A 54 -22.65 -13.32 -21.85
C LEU A 54 -21.22 -13.90 -21.77
N ASN A 55 -20.17 -13.09 -21.92
CA ASN A 55 -18.79 -13.60 -22.04
C ASN A 55 -17.86 -13.29 -20.85
N LYS A 56 -18.21 -12.36 -19.95
CA LYS A 56 -17.51 -12.11 -18.67
C LYS A 56 -18.51 -11.64 -17.60
N PRO A 57 -18.63 -12.31 -16.45
CA PRO A 57 -19.45 -11.84 -15.34
C PRO A 57 -19.04 -10.41 -14.96
N SER A 58 -19.95 -9.45 -15.03
CA SER A 58 -19.65 -8.05 -14.68
C SER A 58 -20.88 -7.42 -14.08
N THR A 59 -20.71 -6.56 -13.09
CA THR A 59 -21.83 -5.81 -12.52
C THR A 59 -22.42 -4.84 -13.53
N ALA A 60 -23.66 -4.38 -13.29
CA ALA A 60 -24.26 -3.29 -14.06
C ALA A 60 -23.31 -2.08 -14.13
N PRO A 61 -23.23 -1.39 -15.28
CA PRO A 61 -22.37 -0.24 -15.43
C PRO A 61 -22.77 0.85 -14.44
N ILE A 62 -21.76 1.41 -13.79
CA ILE A 62 -21.90 2.58 -12.94
C ILE A 62 -22.25 3.72 -13.90
N GLY A 63 -23.50 4.18 -13.85
CA GLY A 63 -24.01 5.24 -14.74
C GLY A 63 -23.05 6.45 -14.81
N ALA A 64 -23.06 7.17 -15.94
CA ALA A 64 -22.12 8.26 -16.24
C ALA A 64 -22.05 9.35 -15.16
N GLU A 65 -23.09 9.47 -14.33
CA GLU A 65 -23.20 10.37 -13.19
C GLU A 65 -22.36 9.97 -11.95
N ASN A 66 -21.93 8.72 -11.86
CA ASN A 66 -21.08 8.19 -10.78
C ASN A 66 -19.64 7.90 -11.25
N ALA A 67 -19.34 8.13 -12.52
CA ALA A 67 -18.00 7.99 -13.08
C ALA A 67 -17.14 9.21 -12.70
N LEU A 68 -15.91 8.96 -12.22
CA LEU A 68 -14.97 10.03 -11.93
C LEU A 68 -14.46 10.62 -13.25
N GLY A 69 -14.90 11.85 -13.56
CA GLY A 69 -14.44 12.57 -14.74
C GLY A 69 -12.92 12.81 -14.76
N ASN A 70 -12.39 12.96 -15.97
CA ASN A 70 -10.98 13.25 -16.21
C ASN A 70 -10.66 14.71 -15.82
N LEU A 71 -9.43 14.96 -15.37
CA LEU A 71 -8.92 16.29 -15.09
C LEU A 71 -8.93 17.12 -16.39
N PRO A 72 -9.41 18.38 -16.39
CA PRO A 72 -9.43 19.18 -17.59
C PRO A 72 -8.01 19.36 -18.16
N GLY A 73 -7.79 18.89 -19.39
CA GLY A 73 -6.53 19.05 -20.13
C GLY A 73 -5.55 17.87 -20.11
N VAL A 74 -5.82 16.81 -19.35
CA VAL A 74 -5.00 15.58 -19.34
C VAL A 74 -5.89 14.34 -19.21
N GLU A 75 -5.49 13.21 -19.81
CA GLU A 75 -6.16 11.90 -19.63
C GLU A 75 -5.90 11.28 -18.24
N VAL A 76 -5.89 12.11 -17.19
CA VAL A 76 -5.65 11.71 -15.80
C VAL A 76 -6.97 11.84 -15.03
N HIS A 77 -7.43 10.75 -14.44
CA HIS A 77 -8.62 10.73 -13.62
C HIS A 77 -8.42 11.50 -12.31
N TRP A 78 -9.50 12.04 -11.72
CA TRP A 78 -9.45 12.71 -10.40
C TRP A 78 -8.95 11.79 -9.26
N GLY A 79 -8.82 10.48 -9.53
CA GLY A 79 -8.18 9.51 -8.65
C GLY A 79 -6.77 9.88 -8.21
N LEU A 80 -5.99 10.56 -9.07
CA LEU A 80 -4.67 11.07 -8.69
C LEU A 80 -4.79 12.15 -7.60
N GLY A 81 -5.78 13.04 -7.71
CA GLY A 81 -6.07 14.06 -6.69
C GLY A 81 -6.47 13.46 -5.35
N TYR A 82 -7.31 12.41 -5.36
CA TYR A 82 -7.66 11.68 -4.14
C TYR A 82 -6.45 10.96 -3.52
N GLY A 83 -5.57 10.39 -4.34
CA GLY A 83 -4.32 9.76 -3.87
C GLY A 83 -3.36 10.77 -3.23
N VAL A 84 -3.20 11.94 -3.85
CA VAL A 84 -2.41 13.06 -3.30
C VAL A 84 -2.99 13.51 -1.95
N LEU A 85 -4.30 13.72 -1.89
CA LEU A 85 -4.98 14.12 -0.66
C LEU A 85 -4.82 13.08 0.44
N ALA A 86 -4.96 11.79 0.11
CA ALA A 86 -4.76 10.70 1.08
C ALA A 86 -3.31 10.67 1.60
N CYS A 87 -2.30 10.85 0.72
CA CYS A 87 -0.90 10.93 1.14
C CYS A 87 -0.65 12.12 2.07
N ALA A 88 -1.20 13.30 1.76
CA ALA A 88 -1.10 14.49 2.59
C ALA A 88 -1.77 14.30 3.96
N LEU A 89 -2.96 13.71 3.99
CA LEU A 89 -3.67 13.38 5.24
C LEU A 89 -2.87 12.37 6.08
N CYS A 90 -2.34 11.32 5.47
CA CYS A 90 -1.47 10.35 6.15
C CYS A 90 -0.20 11.02 6.70
N TYR A 91 0.41 11.94 5.95
CA TYR A 91 1.58 12.69 6.40
C TYR A 91 1.26 13.53 7.65
N VAL A 92 0.18 14.31 7.61
CA VAL A 92 -0.26 15.11 8.76
C VAL A 92 -0.61 14.21 9.94
N LEU A 93 -1.33 13.12 9.71
CA LEU A 93 -1.70 12.18 10.76
C LEU A 93 -0.46 11.58 11.43
N MET A 94 0.53 11.13 10.66
CA MET A 94 1.72 10.48 11.23
C MET A 94 2.70 11.46 11.88
N HIS A 95 2.89 12.67 11.32
CA HIS A 95 3.91 13.61 11.80
C HIS A 95 3.38 14.69 12.75
N ARG A 96 2.11 15.05 12.67
CA ARG A 96 1.54 16.17 13.48
C ARG A 96 0.63 15.72 14.61
N THR A 97 0.27 14.44 14.70
CA THR A 97 -0.66 13.98 15.74
C THR A 97 -0.01 13.06 16.78
N THR A 98 -0.55 13.10 18.00
CA THR A 98 -0.18 12.19 19.09
C THR A 98 -0.49 10.74 18.76
N PHE A 99 -1.51 10.48 17.94
CA PHE A 99 -1.83 9.16 17.43
C PHE A 99 -0.70 8.58 16.58
N GLY A 100 -0.15 9.38 15.66
CA GLY A 100 1.00 8.98 14.83
C GLY A 100 2.23 8.61 15.65
N PHE A 101 2.54 9.40 16.67
CA PHE A 101 3.62 9.11 17.62
C PHE A 101 3.37 7.81 18.40
N ALA A 102 2.16 7.63 18.93
CA ALA A 102 1.79 6.43 19.67
C ALA A 102 1.82 5.16 18.80
N ALA A 103 1.36 5.26 17.55
CA ALA A 103 1.43 4.18 16.57
C ALA A 103 2.88 3.83 16.24
N ALA A 104 3.73 4.82 15.97
CA ALA A 104 5.15 4.61 15.69
C ALA A 104 5.90 3.97 16.87
N MET A 105 5.66 4.44 18.10
CA MET A 105 6.19 3.83 19.32
C MET A 105 5.75 2.37 19.48
N SER A 106 4.48 2.08 19.23
CA SER A 106 3.94 0.72 19.34
C SER A 106 4.52 -0.25 18.30
N GLY A 107 4.87 0.25 17.10
CA GLY A 107 5.52 -0.53 16.05
C GLY A 107 6.99 -0.85 16.31
N GLY A 108 7.71 0.07 16.96
CA GLY A 108 9.13 -0.12 17.29
C GLY A 108 9.36 -1.08 18.46
N ASN A 109 8.65 -0.88 19.57
CA ASN A 109 8.74 -1.79 20.72
C ASN A 109 7.43 -1.83 21.51
N VAL A 110 6.69 -2.92 21.33
CA VAL A 110 5.41 -3.16 22.01
C VAL A 110 5.56 -3.11 23.54
N ARG A 111 6.66 -3.62 24.11
CA ARG A 111 6.87 -3.62 25.57
C ARG A 111 7.07 -2.21 26.10
N ALA A 112 7.83 -1.39 25.39
CA ALA A 112 8.03 0.01 25.77
C ALA A 112 6.72 0.83 25.68
N ALA A 113 5.91 0.58 24.64
CA ALA A 113 4.61 1.23 24.51
C ALA A 113 3.63 0.86 25.63
N LEU A 114 3.65 -0.41 26.09
CA LEU A 114 2.84 -0.85 27.23
C LEU A 114 3.31 -0.22 28.55
N LEU A 115 4.62 -0.09 28.75
CA LEU A 115 5.19 0.60 29.92
C LEU A 115 4.84 2.10 29.94
N ALA A 116 4.73 2.73 28.76
CA ALA A 116 4.27 4.11 28.61
C ALA A 116 2.74 4.26 28.78
N GLY A 117 1.99 3.19 29.09
CA GLY A 117 0.55 3.22 29.29
C GLY A 117 -0.29 3.37 28.02
N LEU A 118 0.30 3.16 26.83
CA LEU A 118 -0.42 3.31 25.57
C LEU A 118 -1.36 2.12 25.33
N PRO A 119 -2.60 2.37 24.85
CA PRO A 119 -3.55 1.30 24.54
C PRO A 119 -3.20 0.62 23.20
N VAL A 120 -2.12 -0.17 23.19
CA VAL A 120 -1.56 -0.82 21.98
C VAL A 120 -2.62 -1.58 21.18
N ARG A 121 -3.52 -2.30 21.85
CA ARG A 121 -4.60 -3.06 21.18
C ARG A 121 -5.53 -2.16 20.38
N ARG A 122 -5.93 -1.01 20.94
CA ARG A 122 -6.81 -0.05 20.25
C ARG A 122 -6.08 0.65 19.12
N LEU A 123 -4.82 1.04 19.35
CA LEU A 123 -3.98 1.66 18.33
C LEU A 123 -3.86 0.75 17.10
N LEU A 124 -3.59 -0.55 17.31
CA LEU A 124 -3.50 -1.53 16.23
C LEU A 124 -4.79 -1.59 15.40
N VAL A 125 -5.94 -1.73 16.05
CA VAL A 125 -7.24 -1.81 15.36
C VAL A 125 -7.52 -0.52 14.57
N ILE A 126 -7.27 0.66 15.16
CA ILE A 126 -7.49 1.94 14.50
C ILE A 126 -6.54 2.10 13.30
N THR A 127 -5.26 1.72 13.42
CA THR A 127 -4.34 1.77 12.28
C THR A 127 -4.77 0.84 11.14
N CYS A 128 -5.26 -0.36 11.46
CA CYS A 128 -5.81 -1.28 10.45
C CYS A 128 -7.08 -0.71 9.79
N MET A 129 -7.97 -0.08 10.56
CA MET A 129 -9.16 0.58 10.02
C MET A 129 -8.81 1.73 9.08
N LEU A 130 -7.82 2.56 9.45
CA LEU A 130 -7.35 3.67 8.61
C LEU A 130 -6.70 3.18 7.31
N ALA A 131 -5.86 2.14 7.40
CA ALA A 131 -5.27 1.50 6.22
C ALA A 131 -6.36 0.90 5.31
N GLY A 132 -7.35 0.25 5.89
CA GLY A 132 -8.52 -0.27 5.17
C GLY A 132 -9.37 0.81 4.53
N ALA A 133 -9.55 1.96 5.19
CA ALA A 133 -10.27 3.09 4.61
C ALA A 133 -9.56 3.63 3.36
N CYS A 134 -8.23 3.72 3.40
CA CYS A 134 -7.42 4.14 2.25
C CYS A 134 -7.48 3.12 1.11
N ALA A 135 -7.38 1.83 1.42
CA ALA A 135 -7.50 0.75 0.43
C ALA A 135 -8.90 0.71 -0.20
N GLY A 136 -9.96 0.91 0.59
CA GLY A 136 -11.34 1.00 0.11
C GLY A 136 -11.60 2.24 -0.74
N LEU A 137 -10.96 3.37 -0.42
CA LEU A 137 -10.97 4.56 -1.27
C LEU A 137 -10.32 4.25 -2.62
N ALA A 138 -9.14 3.62 -2.62
CA ALA A 138 -8.42 3.28 -3.84
C ALA A 138 -9.24 2.34 -4.74
N GLY A 139 -9.87 1.30 -4.17
CA GLY A 139 -10.76 0.41 -4.91
C GLY A 139 -12.00 1.11 -5.47
N MET A 140 -12.61 2.03 -4.71
CA MET A 140 -13.74 2.84 -5.18
C MET A 140 -13.35 3.71 -6.38
N VAL A 141 -12.18 4.36 -6.30
CA VAL A 141 -11.65 5.21 -7.38
C VAL A 141 -11.37 4.37 -8.62
N GLU A 142 -10.75 3.20 -8.48
CA GLU A 142 -10.43 2.31 -9.61
C GLU A 142 -11.69 1.86 -10.36
N VAL A 143 -12.73 1.51 -9.62
CA VAL A 143 -14.02 1.08 -10.17
C VAL A 143 -14.76 2.24 -10.84
N ALA A 144 -14.78 3.41 -10.20
CA ALA A 144 -15.50 4.58 -10.70
C ALA A 144 -14.76 5.34 -11.83
N ALA A 145 -13.43 5.21 -11.93
CA ALA A 145 -12.63 5.93 -12.93
C ALA A 145 -12.22 5.07 -14.13
N VAL A 146 -11.81 3.82 -13.89
CA VAL A 146 -11.13 3.01 -14.92
C VAL A 146 -12.04 1.94 -15.50
N HIS A 147 -12.67 1.14 -14.62
CA HIS A 147 -13.38 -0.05 -15.08
C HIS A 147 -14.85 0.21 -15.41
N GLY A 148 -15.51 1.18 -14.75
CA GLY A 148 -16.94 1.47 -14.91
C GLY A 148 -17.89 0.32 -14.52
N ARG A 149 -17.34 -0.85 -14.19
CA ARG A 149 -18.00 -2.11 -13.84
C ARG A 149 -17.07 -2.89 -12.91
N ALA A 150 -17.61 -3.61 -11.93
CA ALA A 150 -16.83 -4.54 -11.14
C ALA A 150 -16.79 -5.92 -11.83
N ASN A 151 -15.58 -6.43 -12.07
CA ASN A 151 -15.29 -7.74 -12.66
C ASN A 151 -14.01 -8.31 -12.01
N ALA A 152 -13.68 -9.59 -12.24
CA ALA A 152 -12.47 -10.27 -11.79
C ALA A 152 -11.16 -9.51 -12.15
N SER A 153 -11.18 -8.67 -13.19
CA SER A 153 -10.06 -7.78 -13.55
C SER A 153 -9.71 -6.74 -12.48
N LEU A 154 -10.60 -6.43 -11.52
CA LEU A 154 -10.26 -5.61 -10.35
C LEU A 154 -9.17 -6.25 -9.48
N VAL A 155 -9.05 -7.58 -9.51
CA VAL A 155 -8.01 -8.33 -8.78
C VAL A 155 -6.71 -8.32 -9.60
N SER A 156 -6.27 -7.12 -10.02
CA SER A 156 -5.05 -6.93 -10.83
C SER A 156 -3.77 -6.88 -9.99
N GLY A 157 -3.88 -7.11 -8.67
CA GLY A 157 -2.72 -7.15 -7.78
C GLY A 157 -2.12 -5.79 -7.43
N TYR A 158 -2.82 -4.67 -7.66
CA TYR A 158 -2.36 -3.32 -7.28
C TYR A 158 -1.94 -3.19 -5.81
N GLY A 159 -2.56 -3.97 -4.91
CA GLY A 159 -2.16 -4.04 -3.50
C GLY A 159 -0.72 -4.54 -3.32
N TYR A 160 -0.28 -5.52 -4.12
CA TYR A 160 1.09 -6.04 -4.08
C TYR A 160 2.09 -5.01 -4.62
N THR A 161 1.75 -4.31 -5.70
CA THR A 161 2.57 -3.18 -6.20
C THR A 161 2.67 -2.07 -5.16
N GLY A 162 1.58 -1.80 -4.41
CA GLY A 162 1.58 -0.84 -3.31
C GLY A 162 2.56 -1.19 -2.19
N ILE A 163 2.79 -2.47 -1.90
CA ILE A 163 3.81 -2.92 -0.94
C ILE A 163 5.20 -2.51 -1.45
N LEU A 164 5.51 -2.76 -2.74
CA LEU A 164 6.79 -2.36 -3.33
C LEU A 164 7.02 -0.85 -3.23
N VAL A 165 5.99 -0.05 -3.56
CA VAL A 165 6.03 1.42 -3.45
C VAL A 165 6.32 1.86 -2.01
N ALA A 166 5.64 1.28 -1.03
CA ALA A 166 5.81 1.64 0.39
C ALA A 166 7.24 1.35 0.89
N PHE A 167 7.81 0.23 0.47
CA PHE A 167 9.20 -0.14 0.80
C PHE A 167 10.21 0.81 0.14
N ILE A 168 10.08 1.08 -1.16
CA ILE A 168 10.98 2.00 -1.87
C ILE A 168 10.90 3.42 -1.28
N ALA A 169 9.70 3.86 -0.87
CA ALA A 169 9.48 5.13 -0.20
C ALA A 169 9.95 5.16 1.26
N ARG A 170 10.53 4.07 1.79
CA ARG A 170 10.97 3.91 3.18
C ARG A 170 9.91 4.30 4.21
N HIS A 171 8.65 3.96 3.93
CA HIS A 171 7.49 4.32 4.77
C HIS A 171 7.28 5.84 4.94
N ASN A 172 7.88 6.69 4.10
CA ASN A 172 7.64 8.13 4.11
C ASN A 172 6.46 8.50 3.19
N PRO A 173 5.33 9.01 3.72
CA PRO A 173 4.13 9.29 2.92
C PRO A 173 4.33 10.27 1.75
N LEU A 174 5.28 11.21 1.86
CA LEU A 174 5.57 12.16 0.78
C LEU A 174 6.37 11.52 -0.36
N ALA A 175 7.26 10.58 -0.04
CA ALA A 175 8.06 9.86 -1.03
C ALA A 175 7.24 8.85 -1.83
N ILE A 176 6.06 8.45 -1.34
CA ILE A 176 5.15 7.53 -2.05
C ILE A 176 4.69 8.11 -3.39
N MET A 177 4.44 9.43 -3.46
CA MET A 177 3.88 10.07 -4.66
C MET A 177 4.77 9.90 -5.91
N PRO A 178 6.06 10.30 -5.90
CA PRO A 178 6.93 10.12 -7.07
C PRO A 178 7.21 8.64 -7.37
N VAL A 179 7.30 7.78 -6.35
CA VAL A 179 7.56 6.34 -6.54
C VAL A 179 6.35 5.63 -7.16
N ALA A 180 5.13 5.97 -6.73
CA ALA A 180 3.89 5.45 -7.29
C ALA A 180 3.72 5.87 -8.75
N LEU A 181 4.07 7.12 -9.09
CA LEU A 181 4.07 7.59 -10.48
C LEU A 181 5.08 6.82 -11.34
N LEU A 182 6.28 6.57 -10.83
CA LEU A 182 7.31 5.82 -11.53
C LEU A 182 6.88 4.36 -11.78
N LEU A 183 6.44 3.65 -10.74
CA LEU A 183 5.99 2.26 -10.87
C LEU A 183 4.69 2.14 -11.69
N GLY A 184 3.77 3.09 -11.53
CA GLY A 184 2.55 3.18 -12.33
C GLY A 184 2.84 3.44 -13.81
N GLY A 185 3.80 4.31 -14.12
CA GLY A 185 4.26 4.56 -15.49
C GLY A 185 4.93 3.34 -16.12
N ILE A 186 5.74 2.59 -15.37
CA ILE A 186 6.28 1.30 -15.82
C ILE A 186 5.15 0.30 -16.11
N GLY A 187 4.14 0.23 -15.24
CA GLY A 187 2.97 -0.61 -15.47
C GLY A 187 2.19 -0.23 -16.74
N ALA A 188 1.92 1.07 -16.94
CA ALA A 188 1.18 1.57 -18.10
C ALA A 188 1.96 1.39 -19.42
N SER A 189 3.28 1.59 -19.41
CA SER A 189 4.15 1.38 -20.57
C SER A 189 4.39 -0.11 -20.88
N GLY A 190 4.16 -1.00 -19.91
CA GLY A 190 4.30 -2.44 -20.05
C GLY A 190 3.52 -3.01 -21.24
N GLY A 191 2.26 -2.61 -21.41
CA GLY A 191 1.41 -3.06 -22.52
C GLY A 191 1.88 -2.59 -23.91
N LEU A 192 2.67 -1.52 -23.99
CA LEU A 192 3.29 -1.08 -25.24
C LEU A 192 4.57 -1.87 -25.53
N VAL A 193 5.40 -2.10 -24.51
CA VAL A 193 6.64 -2.90 -24.61
C VAL A 193 6.32 -4.35 -24.96
N GLN A 194 5.30 -4.95 -24.35
CA GLN A 194 4.82 -6.29 -24.67
C GLN A 194 4.39 -6.41 -26.13
N ARG A 195 3.64 -5.43 -26.64
CA ARG A 195 3.18 -5.43 -28.04
C ARG A 195 4.32 -5.20 -29.03
N ALA A 196 5.27 -4.31 -28.71
CA ALA A 196 6.40 -4.00 -29.58
C ALA A 196 7.44 -5.13 -29.63
N ALA A 197 7.70 -5.79 -28.49
CA ALA A 197 8.73 -6.82 -28.35
C ALA A 197 8.17 -8.26 -28.33
N GLN A 198 6.86 -8.45 -28.50
CA GLN A 198 6.13 -9.73 -28.38
C GLN A 198 6.47 -10.50 -27.09
N LEU A 199 6.54 -9.78 -25.97
CA LEU A 199 6.87 -10.35 -24.67
C LEU A 199 5.61 -10.71 -23.88
N PRO A 200 5.62 -11.80 -23.09
CA PRO A 200 4.51 -12.16 -22.20
C PRO A 200 4.22 -11.08 -21.16
N ASP A 201 2.97 -11.04 -20.67
CA ASP A 201 2.55 -10.09 -19.62
C ASP A 201 3.43 -10.15 -18.35
N ALA A 202 3.89 -11.36 -18.02
CA ALA A 202 4.75 -11.61 -16.88
C ALA A 202 6.10 -10.87 -16.94
N THR A 203 6.54 -10.36 -18.10
CA THR A 203 7.82 -9.65 -18.18
C THR A 203 7.81 -8.35 -17.36
N VAL A 204 6.69 -7.65 -17.28
CA VAL A 204 6.57 -6.40 -16.52
C VAL A 204 6.62 -6.68 -15.02
N SER A 205 5.93 -7.73 -14.56
CA SER A 205 5.95 -8.12 -13.15
C SER A 205 7.32 -8.64 -12.71
N VAL A 206 8.01 -9.40 -13.57
CA VAL A 206 9.39 -9.83 -13.33
C VAL A 206 10.32 -8.62 -13.23
N LEU A 207 10.19 -7.63 -14.11
CA LEU A 207 11.00 -6.41 -14.07
C LEU A 207 10.75 -5.62 -12.77
N GLN A 208 9.49 -5.45 -12.36
CA GLN A 208 9.17 -4.82 -11.07
C GLN A 208 9.75 -5.60 -9.88
N GLY A 209 9.73 -6.93 -9.93
CA GLY A 209 10.34 -7.80 -8.92
C GLY A 209 11.87 -7.65 -8.86
N ILE A 210 12.55 -7.61 -10.01
CA ILE A 210 13.99 -7.38 -10.09
C ILE A 210 14.35 -5.99 -9.57
N LEU A 211 13.59 -4.96 -9.94
CA LEU A 211 13.77 -3.60 -9.44
C LEU A 211 13.66 -3.56 -7.92
N PHE A 212 12.65 -4.23 -7.36
CA PHE A 212 12.46 -4.33 -5.92
C PHE A 212 13.63 -5.04 -5.23
N LEU A 213 14.06 -6.20 -5.75
CA LEU A 213 15.21 -6.93 -5.20
C LEU A 213 16.49 -6.10 -5.28
N ALA A 214 16.72 -5.37 -6.38
CA ALA A 214 17.87 -4.50 -6.55
C ALA A 214 17.88 -3.34 -5.53
N ILE A 215 16.73 -2.69 -5.31
CA ILE A 215 16.60 -1.61 -4.33
C ILE A 215 16.77 -2.15 -2.91
N LEU A 216 16.12 -3.28 -2.59
CA LEU A 216 16.24 -3.91 -1.28
C LEU A 216 17.67 -4.37 -1.00
N ALA A 217 18.34 -4.93 -2.00
CA ALA A 217 19.76 -5.30 -1.92
C ALA A 217 20.63 -4.06 -1.73
N SER A 218 20.37 -2.97 -2.45
CA SER A 218 21.08 -1.69 -2.30
C SER A 218 20.91 -1.12 -0.89
N GLU A 219 19.69 -1.07 -0.34
CA GLU A 219 19.45 -0.64 1.04
C GLU A 219 20.11 -1.57 2.07
N ALA A 220 20.06 -2.89 1.88
CA ALA A 220 20.72 -3.84 2.77
C ALA A 220 22.26 -3.70 2.76
N LEU A 221 22.84 -3.31 1.61
CA LEU A 221 24.26 -3.02 1.48
C LEU A 221 24.61 -1.62 2.00
N TYR A 222 23.70 -0.65 1.92
CA TYR A 222 23.89 0.72 2.38
C TYR A 222 24.20 0.72 3.89
N GLY A 223 25.44 1.09 4.25
CA GLY A 223 25.94 1.06 5.63
C GLY A 223 26.70 -0.20 6.05
N ARG A 224 26.65 -1.29 5.29
CA ARG A 224 27.52 -2.49 5.49
C ARG A 224 28.81 -2.43 4.68
N ILE A 225 28.80 -1.78 3.52
CA ILE A 225 30.02 -1.52 2.73
C ILE A 225 30.83 -0.39 3.39
N ARG A 226 31.70 -0.77 4.34
CA ARG A 226 32.72 0.12 4.94
C ARG A 226 33.90 0.32 3.97
N LEU A 227 33.65 0.78 2.75
CA LEU A 227 34.72 1.07 1.79
C LEU A 227 35.49 2.36 2.11
N THR A 228 34.99 3.18 3.05
CA THR A 228 35.62 4.44 3.46
C THR A 228 35.60 4.62 4.99
N ARG A 229 36.26 3.71 5.73
CA ARG A 229 36.79 4.11 7.05
C ARG A 229 38.08 4.88 6.80
N ALA A 230 38.03 6.20 6.93
CA ALA A 230 39.26 6.98 7.12
C ALA A 230 40.04 6.38 8.31
N PRO A 231 41.38 6.27 8.24
CA PRO A 231 42.17 5.73 9.35
C PRO A 231 41.84 6.51 10.62
N ARG A 232 41.50 5.81 11.70
CA ARG A 232 41.46 6.43 13.02
C ARG A 232 42.86 6.95 13.31
N VAL A 233 43.03 8.26 13.32
CA VAL A 233 44.26 8.89 13.82
C VAL A 233 44.37 8.45 15.29
N PRO A 234 45.48 7.79 15.69
CA PRO A 234 45.69 7.43 17.10
C PRO A 234 45.66 8.70 17.93
N GLN A 235 44.74 8.77 18.90
CA GLN A 235 44.80 9.79 19.93
C GLN A 235 46.05 9.50 20.77
N ALA A 236 47.02 10.41 20.76
CA ALA A 236 48.19 10.31 21.62
C ALA A 236 47.71 10.30 23.08
N GLU A 237 48.05 9.25 23.82
CA GLU A 237 47.89 9.23 25.28
C GLU A 237 48.67 10.40 25.86
N PRO A 238 48.07 11.25 26.72
CA PRO A 238 48.84 12.20 27.48
C PRO A 238 49.78 11.41 28.40
N ALA A 239 51.08 11.56 28.14
CA ALA A 239 52.14 10.99 28.97
C ALA A 239 51.85 11.31 30.44
N SER A 240 51.85 10.27 31.26
CA SER A 240 51.87 10.38 32.71
C SER A 240 53.00 11.33 33.13
N ALA A 241 52.64 12.55 33.51
CA ALA A 241 53.55 13.45 34.19
C ALA A 241 53.78 12.90 35.60
N VAL A 242 54.86 12.14 35.71
CA VAL A 242 55.59 11.90 36.95
C VAL A 242 56.10 13.26 37.45
N ALA A 243 55.60 13.69 38.60
CA ALA A 243 56.30 14.51 39.60
C ALA A 243 55.51 14.46 40.91
#